data_AF-A0A3A4WMM3-F1
#
_entry.id   AF-A0A3A4WMM3-F1
#
_cell.length_a   1.000
_cell.length_b   1.000
_cell.length_c   1.000
_cell.angle_alpha   90.00
_cell.angle_beta   90.00
_cell.angle_gamma   90.00
#
_symmetry.space_group_name_H-M   'P 1'
#
loop_
_entity.id
_entity.type
_entity.pdbx_description
1 polymer ?
#
loop_
_entity_poly.entity_id
_entity_poly.type
_entity_poly.pdbx_seq_one_letter_code
_entity_poly.pdbx_strand_id
1 'polypeptide(L)'
;MTHTLHRIGDAESLREDYILLFLPARGINLEGSEKKMQQIWEVISHHREGLVNFGNLTDGNSRKTRLEDLKKAKSRIIHAVFKDRNSLKACLAELKEADFGISVVVSGLEKEVFSICEEAGLTPHTVNDSLGFHGKTDKLPPEPVLEITTMCGHALVAAGLVEAMIAAVRTGEKTYEEAAGELSRMCECGIFNPQRAEQLLRKMVPDE
;
A
#
# COMPACT_ATOMS: atom_id res chain seq x y z
N MET A 1 -3.76 -9.63 -10.96
CA MET A 1 -2.40 -9.04 -10.86
C MET A 1 -2.30 -8.33 -9.52
N THR A 2 -1.75 -8.99 -8.52
CA THR A 2 -1.39 -8.37 -7.24
C THR A 2 -0.08 -7.62 -7.46
N HIS A 3 -0.19 -6.44 -8.05
CA HIS A 3 0.92 -5.55 -8.37
C HIS A 3 1.65 -5.05 -7.10
N THR A 4 1.09 -5.30 -5.90
CA THR A 4 1.72 -5.09 -4.60
C THR A 4 2.75 -6.17 -4.22
N LEU A 5 2.85 -7.28 -4.97
CA LEU A 5 3.71 -8.42 -4.64
C LEU A 5 5.20 -8.11 -4.68
N HIS A 6 5.62 -7.27 -5.62
CA HIS A 6 7.04 -7.01 -5.84
C HIS A 6 7.38 -5.64 -5.26
N ARG A 7 7.83 -5.63 -4.01
CA ARG A 7 8.40 -4.45 -3.34
C ARG A 7 9.85 -4.72 -3.00
N ILE A 8 10.73 -3.80 -3.39
CA ILE A 8 12.14 -3.88 -3.07
C ILE A 8 12.39 -3.10 -1.78
N GLY A 9 13.20 -3.67 -0.91
CA GLY A 9 13.68 -3.05 0.32
C GLY A 9 14.28 -4.09 1.25
N ASP A 10 15.01 -3.60 2.25
CA ASP A 10 15.46 -4.42 3.36
C ASP A 10 14.28 -4.84 4.27
N ALA A 11 14.50 -5.85 5.11
CA ALA A 11 13.45 -6.38 5.98
C ALA A 11 12.96 -5.38 7.04
N GLU A 12 13.80 -4.44 7.47
CA GLU A 12 13.42 -3.42 8.46
C GLU A 12 12.45 -2.42 7.83
N SER A 13 12.80 -1.92 6.64
CA SER A 13 11.96 -1.01 5.85
C SER A 13 10.61 -1.64 5.46
N LEU A 14 10.59 -2.93 5.12
CA LEU A 14 9.36 -3.62 4.72
C LEU A 14 8.44 -3.98 5.90
N ARG A 15 8.93 -3.95 7.15
CA ARG A 15 8.09 -4.13 8.35
C ARG A 15 7.15 -2.97 8.64
N GLU A 16 7.25 -1.89 7.86
CA GLU A 16 6.40 -0.71 7.94
C GLU A 16 5.53 -0.52 6.68
N ASP A 17 5.33 -1.59 5.90
CA ASP A 17 4.69 -1.51 4.59
C ASP A 17 3.73 -2.68 4.33
N TYR A 18 2.56 -2.60 4.99
CA TYR A 18 1.50 -3.59 4.82
C TYR A 18 0.38 -3.06 3.94
N ILE A 19 -0.07 -3.85 2.97
CA ILE A 19 -1.15 -3.45 2.06
C ILE A 19 -2.29 -4.45 2.15
N LEU A 20 -3.48 -3.93 2.47
CA LEU A 20 -4.73 -4.65 2.29
C LEU A 20 -5.33 -4.33 0.93
N LEU A 21 -5.76 -5.37 0.23
CA LEU A 21 -6.54 -5.28 -1.00
C LEU A 21 -7.83 -6.08 -0.84
N PHE A 22 -8.97 -5.44 -1.09
CA PHE A 22 -10.28 -6.07 -1.07
C PHE A 22 -10.85 -6.12 -2.46
N LEU A 23 -11.28 -7.30 -2.90
CA LEU A 23 -11.81 -7.50 -4.23
C LEU A 23 -12.94 -8.54 -4.21
N PRO A 24 -14.20 -8.16 -4.47
CA PRO A 24 -15.24 -9.12 -4.77
C PRO A 24 -14.93 -9.90 -6.06
N ALA A 25 -15.22 -11.20 -6.04
CA ALA A 25 -15.09 -12.11 -7.16
C ALA A 25 -16.28 -11.97 -8.13
N ARG A 26 -15.95 -11.77 -9.41
CA ARG A 26 -16.93 -11.73 -10.51
C ARG A 26 -17.67 -13.06 -10.59
N GLY A 27 -19.00 -12.99 -10.73
CA GLY A 27 -19.87 -14.17 -10.81
C GLY A 27 -20.10 -14.90 -9.48
N ILE A 28 -19.49 -14.44 -8.37
CA ILE A 28 -19.66 -15.06 -7.04
C ILE A 28 -20.31 -14.07 -6.08
N ASN A 29 -19.66 -12.93 -5.80
CA ASN A 29 -20.09 -11.99 -4.76
C ASN A 29 -19.88 -10.51 -5.14
N LEU A 30 -19.70 -10.20 -6.43
CA LEU A 30 -19.59 -8.83 -6.93
C LEU A 30 -20.94 -8.10 -7.02
N GLU A 31 -21.99 -8.78 -7.45
CA GLU A 31 -23.32 -8.18 -7.54
C GLU A 31 -23.84 -7.88 -6.13
N GLY A 32 -24.28 -6.64 -5.89
CA GLY A 32 -24.74 -6.19 -4.58
C GLY A 32 -23.64 -6.00 -3.53
N SER A 33 -22.34 -6.09 -3.88
CA SER A 33 -21.24 -5.93 -2.92
C SER A 33 -21.06 -4.49 -2.40
N GLU A 34 -21.70 -3.50 -3.03
CA GLU A 34 -21.51 -2.07 -2.78
C GLU A 34 -21.60 -1.72 -1.28
N LYS A 35 -22.67 -2.18 -0.61
CA LYS A 35 -22.88 -1.92 0.83
C LYS A 35 -21.77 -2.54 1.69
N LYS A 36 -21.33 -3.75 1.37
CA LYS A 36 -20.23 -4.43 2.08
C LYS A 36 -18.91 -3.68 1.91
N MET A 37 -18.64 -3.17 0.71
CA MET A 37 -17.44 -2.38 0.43
C MET A 37 -17.44 -1.04 1.19
N GLN A 38 -18.60 -0.40 1.33
CA GLN A 38 -18.77 0.78 2.18
C GLN A 38 -18.54 0.47 3.67
N GLN A 39 -19.04 -0.68 4.14
CA GLN A 39 -18.81 -1.14 5.52
C GLN A 39 -17.34 -1.49 5.79
N ILE A 40 -16.62 -2.04 4.80
CA ILE A 40 -15.17 -2.27 4.88
C ILE A 40 -14.43 -0.93 5.09
N TRP A 41 -14.82 0.14 4.39
CA TRP A 41 -14.26 1.47 4.63
C TRP A 41 -14.55 2.01 6.03
N GLU A 42 -15.71 1.67 6.61
CA GLU A 42 -16.02 2.00 8.01
C GLU A 42 -15.02 1.34 8.96
N VAL A 43 -14.81 0.02 8.83
CA VAL A 43 -13.83 -0.74 9.63
C VAL A 43 -12.42 -0.15 9.47
N ILE A 44 -11.97 0.09 8.24
CA ILE A 44 -10.66 0.71 7.98
C ILE A 44 -10.52 2.06 8.72
N SER A 45 -11.60 2.84 8.81
CA SER A 45 -11.59 4.15 9.46
C SER A 45 -11.39 4.13 10.97
N HIS A 46 -11.76 3.03 11.63
CA HIS A 46 -11.49 2.83 13.06
C HIS A 46 -9.97 2.73 13.34
N HIS A 47 -9.18 2.35 12.33
CA HIS A 47 -7.72 2.15 12.44
C HIS A 47 -6.90 3.24 11.73
N ARG A 48 -7.47 4.44 11.59
CA ARG A 48 -6.84 5.59 10.90
C ARG A 48 -5.45 6.00 11.42
N GLU A 49 -5.09 5.68 12.66
CA GLU A 49 -3.79 6.07 13.24
C GLU A 49 -2.60 5.34 12.60
N GLY A 50 -2.82 4.09 12.17
CA GLY A 50 -1.85 3.29 11.44
C GLY A 50 -1.92 3.42 9.92
N LEU A 51 -2.96 4.09 9.40
CA LEU A 51 -3.26 4.17 7.98
C LEU A 51 -2.48 5.33 7.33
N VAL A 52 -1.57 5.01 6.41
CA VAL A 52 -0.68 6.00 5.75
C VAL A 52 -1.07 6.33 4.33
N ASN A 53 -1.80 5.42 3.67
CA ASN A 53 -2.42 5.69 2.39
C ASN A 53 -3.62 4.76 2.21
N PHE A 54 -4.51 5.15 1.33
CA PHE A 54 -5.71 4.39 0.99
C PHE A 54 -6.26 4.89 -0.34
N GLY A 55 -7.10 4.09 -0.97
CA GLY A 55 -7.81 4.51 -2.15
C GLY A 55 -8.58 3.39 -2.83
N ASN A 56 -9.21 3.75 -3.94
CA ASN A 56 -9.81 2.81 -4.88
C ASN A 56 -9.45 3.23 -6.31
N LEU A 57 -9.90 2.45 -7.30
CA LEU A 57 -9.62 2.74 -8.71
C LEU A 57 -10.37 3.96 -9.25
N THR A 58 -11.51 4.33 -8.66
CA THR A 58 -12.47 5.28 -9.24
C THR A 58 -12.31 6.70 -8.70
N ASP A 59 -12.19 6.82 -7.39
CA ASP A 59 -12.09 8.08 -6.64
C ASP A 59 -10.63 8.47 -6.35
N GLY A 60 -9.70 7.54 -6.53
CA GLY A 60 -8.26 7.77 -6.39
C GLY A 60 -7.71 7.49 -4.99
N ASN A 61 -6.51 8.01 -4.71
CA ASN A 61 -5.79 7.83 -3.46
C ASN A 61 -6.10 8.91 -2.41
N SER A 62 -5.53 8.78 -1.21
CA SER A 62 -5.68 9.75 -0.11
C SER A 62 -5.24 11.20 -0.41
N ARG A 63 -4.51 11.45 -1.52
CA ARG A 63 -4.18 12.80 -2.00
C ARG A 63 -5.28 13.41 -2.87
N LYS A 64 -6.26 12.62 -3.32
CA LYS A 64 -7.35 13.03 -4.22
C LYS A 64 -8.74 12.87 -3.59
N THR A 65 -8.89 11.97 -2.63
CA THR A 65 -10.15 11.68 -1.96
C THR A 65 -9.99 11.58 -0.45
N ARG A 66 -11.12 11.58 0.27
CA ARG A 66 -11.17 11.43 1.72
C ARG A 66 -11.84 10.11 2.09
N LEU A 67 -11.46 9.57 3.24
CA LEU A 67 -12.04 8.33 3.75
C LEU A 67 -13.57 8.41 3.91
N GLU A 68 -14.09 9.57 4.34
CA GLU A 68 -15.54 9.81 4.47
C GLU A 68 -16.31 9.78 3.13
N ASP A 69 -15.64 10.11 2.03
CA ASP A 69 -16.23 10.02 0.69
C ASP A 69 -16.19 8.58 0.20
N LEU A 70 -15.10 7.85 0.50
CA LEU A 70 -14.93 6.44 0.18
C LEU A 70 -15.95 5.53 0.89
N LYS A 71 -16.35 5.86 2.13
CA LYS A 71 -17.46 5.22 2.85
C LYS A 71 -18.80 5.29 2.11
N LYS A 72 -18.94 6.20 1.14
CA LYS A 72 -20.15 6.37 0.31
C LYS A 72 -19.92 5.95 -1.14
N ALA A 73 -18.66 5.71 -1.53
CA ALA A 73 -18.28 5.40 -2.90
C ALA A 73 -18.69 3.99 -3.33
N LYS A 74 -18.95 3.83 -4.63
CA LYS A 74 -19.18 2.53 -5.26
C LYS A 74 -17.85 1.87 -5.62
N SER A 75 -17.14 1.39 -4.60
CA SER A 75 -15.82 0.77 -4.76
C SER A 75 -15.95 -0.67 -5.23
N ARG A 76 -15.27 -1.02 -6.33
CA ARG A 76 -15.08 -2.43 -6.74
C ARG A 76 -13.75 -3.03 -6.30
N ILE A 77 -12.87 -2.19 -5.79
CA ILE A 77 -11.57 -2.55 -5.22
C ILE A 77 -11.26 -1.54 -4.12
N ILE A 78 -10.68 -1.99 -3.01
CA ILE A 78 -10.25 -1.13 -1.91
C ILE A 78 -8.78 -1.42 -1.64
N HIS A 79 -8.01 -0.37 -1.41
CA HIS A 79 -6.65 -0.46 -0.91
C HIS A 79 -6.50 0.34 0.38
N ALA A 80 -5.80 -0.24 1.34
CA ALA A 80 -5.40 0.42 2.57
C ALA A 80 -3.95 0.03 2.90
N VAL A 81 -3.13 1.01 3.24
CA VAL A 81 -1.71 0.83 3.56
C VAL A 81 -1.49 1.17 5.02
N PHE A 82 -1.00 0.18 5.79
CA PHE A 82 -0.69 0.32 7.20
C PHE A 82 0.82 0.38 7.41
N LYS A 83 1.26 1.29 8.29
CA LYS A 83 2.67 1.46 8.67
C LYS A 83 3.15 0.52 9.76
N ASP A 84 2.23 -0.17 10.43
CA ASP A 84 2.56 -0.95 11.61
C ASP A 84 1.70 -2.20 11.75
N ARG A 85 2.31 -3.19 12.40
CA ARG A 85 1.75 -4.50 12.69
C ARG A 85 0.46 -4.43 13.52
N ASN A 86 0.41 -3.56 14.53
CA ASN A 86 -0.66 -3.54 15.52
C ASN A 86 -1.96 -3.03 14.88
N SER A 87 -1.87 -1.95 14.11
CA SER A 87 -3.00 -1.38 13.37
C SER A 87 -3.52 -2.35 12.31
N LEU A 88 -2.63 -3.02 11.57
CA LEU A 88 -3.00 -4.07 10.62
C LEU A 88 -3.75 -5.21 11.32
N LYS A 89 -3.20 -5.74 12.42
CA LYS A 89 -3.80 -6.83 13.18
C LYS A 89 -5.20 -6.48 13.70
N ALA A 90 -5.34 -5.30 14.31
CA ALA A 90 -6.61 -4.84 14.84
C ALA A 90 -7.67 -4.74 13.73
N CYS A 91 -7.29 -4.18 12.58
CA CYS A 91 -8.15 -4.09 11.39
C CYS A 91 -8.58 -5.48 10.89
N LEU A 92 -7.63 -6.43 10.78
CA LEU A 92 -7.93 -7.80 10.36
C LEU A 92 -8.86 -8.53 11.33
N ALA A 93 -8.69 -8.33 12.64
CA ALA A 93 -9.57 -8.90 13.65
C ALA A 93 -11.00 -8.36 13.53
N GLU A 94 -11.18 -7.04 13.35
CA GLU A 94 -12.51 -6.46 13.16
C GLU A 94 -13.16 -6.91 11.84
N LEU A 95 -12.37 -6.98 10.75
CA LEU A 95 -12.84 -7.49 9.45
C LEU A 95 -13.30 -8.95 9.53
N LYS A 96 -12.61 -9.77 10.33
CA LYS A 96 -12.98 -11.16 10.59
C LYS A 96 -14.33 -11.26 11.29
N GLU A 97 -14.54 -10.52 12.37
CA GLU A 97 -15.80 -10.54 13.13
C GLU A 97 -16.99 -10.05 12.29
N ALA A 98 -16.74 -9.11 11.37
CA ALA A 98 -17.77 -8.59 10.48
C ALA A 98 -18.18 -9.55 9.35
N ASP A 99 -17.32 -10.53 9.01
CA ASP A 99 -17.52 -11.56 7.97
C ASP A 99 -18.26 -11.06 6.71
N PHE A 100 -17.68 -10.09 6.02
CA PHE A 100 -18.29 -9.54 4.81
C PHE A 100 -18.35 -10.55 3.65
N GLY A 101 -17.64 -11.68 3.74
CA GLY A 101 -17.50 -12.64 2.65
C GLY A 101 -16.83 -12.04 1.40
N ILE A 102 -15.91 -11.10 1.58
CA ILE A 102 -15.09 -10.46 0.53
C ILE A 102 -13.66 -10.94 0.67
N SER A 103 -13.00 -11.24 -0.44
CA SER A 103 -11.59 -11.64 -0.45
C SER A 103 -10.71 -10.49 0.06
N VAL A 104 -9.82 -10.79 1.00
CA VAL A 104 -8.81 -9.87 1.52
C VAL A 104 -7.43 -10.42 1.19
N VAL A 105 -6.61 -9.63 0.52
CA VAL A 105 -5.20 -9.94 0.27
C VAL A 105 -4.36 -9.04 1.19
N VAL A 106 -3.43 -9.65 1.92
CA VAL A 106 -2.46 -8.94 2.76
C VAL A 106 -1.09 -9.05 2.10
N SER A 107 -0.50 -7.92 1.73
CA SER A 107 0.88 -7.86 1.22
C SER A 107 1.82 -7.36 2.32
N GLY A 108 2.98 -7.99 2.44
CA GLY A 108 4.01 -7.69 3.43
C GLY A 108 5.03 -8.84 3.49
N LEU A 109 5.97 -8.79 4.44
CA LEU A 109 6.89 -9.92 4.66
C LEU A 109 6.11 -11.17 5.08
N GLU A 110 6.32 -12.29 4.39
CA GLU A 110 5.52 -13.51 4.56
C GLU A 110 5.41 -13.95 6.03
N LYS A 111 6.52 -14.22 6.70
CA LYS A 111 6.55 -14.68 8.11
C LYS A 111 5.84 -13.72 9.05
N GLU A 112 5.98 -12.42 8.80
CA GLU A 112 5.38 -11.35 9.59
C GLU A 112 3.85 -11.37 9.42
N VAL A 113 3.36 -11.40 8.17
CA VAL A 113 1.94 -11.46 7.81
C VAL A 113 1.28 -12.73 8.33
N PHE A 114 1.94 -13.88 8.19
CA PHE A 114 1.42 -15.15 8.72
C PHE A 114 1.18 -15.09 10.22
N SER A 115 2.16 -14.57 10.96
CA SER A 115 2.04 -14.39 12.40
C SER A 115 0.94 -13.39 12.77
N ILE A 116 0.76 -12.30 12.01
CA ILE A 116 -0.34 -11.35 12.21
C ILE A 116 -1.70 -12.03 12.02
N CYS A 117 -1.85 -12.80 10.94
CA CYS A 117 -3.07 -13.53 10.64
C CYS A 117 -3.39 -14.52 11.76
N GLU A 118 -2.42 -15.31 12.21
CA GLU A 118 -2.60 -16.25 13.32
C GLU A 118 -3.07 -15.55 14.61
N GLU A 119 -2.42 -14.44 14.97
CA GLU A 119 -2.81 -13.63 16.14
C GLU A 119 -4.22 -13.01 16.01
N ALA A 120 -4.66 -12.69 14.79
CA ALA A 120 -6.04 -12.27 14.50
C ALA A 120 -7.02 -13.47 14.40
N GLY A 121 -6.54 -14.70 14.58
CA GLY A 121 -7.31 -15.93 14.45
C GLY A 121 -7.77 -16.21 13.01
N LEU A 122 -6.97 -15.82 12.02
CA LEU A 122 -7.14 -16.05 10.60
C LEU A 122 -6.13 -17.09 10.11
N THR A 123 -6.51 -17.86 9.10
CA THR A 123 -5.61 -18.81 8.43
C THR A 123 -5.48 -18.43 6.95
N PRO A 124 -4.29 -18.01 6.49
CA PRO A 124 -4.06 -17.76 5.06
C PRO A 124 -4.30 -19.04 4.24
N HIS A 125 -5.05 -18.93 3.14
CA HIS A 125 -5.38 -20.06 2.27
C HIS A 125 -4.54 -20.13 0.98
N THR A 126 -3.84 -19.04 0.63
CA THR A 126 -3.05 -18.92 -0.59
C THR A 126 -1.89 -17.97 -0.36
N VAL A 127 -0.73 -18.30 -0.92
CA VAL A 127 0.48 -17.47 -0.90
C VAL A 127 0.88 -17.20 -2.35
N ASN A 128 1.32 -15.98 -2.60
CA ASN A 128 1.94 -15.58 -3.86
C ASN A 128 3.27 -14.92 -3.52
N ASP A 129 4.34 -15.39 -4.15
CA ASP A 129 5.68 -14.81 -3.99
C ASP A 129 6.17 -14.19 -5.29
N SER A 130 6.95 -13.12 -5.17
CA SER A 130 7.66 -12.53 -6.29
C SER A 130 9.03 -13.19 -6.46
N LEU A 131 9.31 -13.67 -7.67
CA LEU A 131 10.64 -14.22 -8.03
C LEU A 131 11.67 -13.13 -8.40
N GLY A 132 11.24 -11.86 -8.39
CA GLY A 132 12.10 -10.73 -8.71
C GLY A 132 12.23 -10.42 -10.20
N PHE A 133 13.23 -9.61 -10.53
CA PHE A 133 13.53 -9.24 -11.91
C PHE A 133 14.39 -10.30 -12.59
N HIS A 134 14.04 -10.63 -13.83
CA HIS A 134 14.80 -11.54 -14.68
C HIS A 134 15.12 -10.89 -16.03
N GLY A 135 16.30 -11.18 -16.59
CA GLY A 135 16.73 -10.67 -17.91
C GLY A 135 17.79 -9.57 -17.82
N LYS A 136 17.61 -8.47 -18.56
CA LYS A 136 18.57 -7.34 -18.65
C LYS A 136 18.46 -6.42 -17.43
N THR A 137 18.80 -6.94 -16.26
CA THR A 137 18.72 -6.22 -14.98
C THR A 137 19.69 -5.04 -14.90
N ASP A 138 20.73 -5.02 -15.75
CA ASP A 138 21.66 -3.91 -15.95
C ASP A 138 20.99 -2.62 -16.46
N LYS A 139 19.78 -2.73 -17.04
CA LYS A 139 19.00 -1.59 -17.52
C LYS A 139 18.01 -1.03 -16.49
N LEU A 140 17.90 -1.67 -15.33
CA LEU A 140 17.00 -1.19 -14.29
C LEU A 140 17.57 0.09 -13.65
N PRO A 141 16.70 0.96 -13.11
CA PRO A 141 17.15 2.02 -12.22
C PRO A 141 18.00 1.46 -11.05
N PRO A 142 18.86 2.29 -10.44
CA PRO A 142 19.61 1.86 -9.26
C PRO A 142 18.65 1.48 -8.12
N GLU A 143 19.10 0.58 -7.25
CA GLU A 143 18.29 -0.03 -6.19
C GLU A 143 17.51 0.97 -5.31
N PRO A 144 18.09 2.09 -4.84
CA PRO A 144 17.33 3.07 -4.05
C PRO A 144 16.14 3.67 -4.80
N VAL A 145 16.26 3.86 -6.12
CA VAL A 145 15.15 4.33 -6.97
C VAL A 145 14.11 3.22 -7.15
N LEU A 146 14.55 1.97 -7.30
CA LEU A 146 13.66 0.82 -7.39
C LEU A 146 12.82 0.61 -6.12
N GLU A 147 13.39 0.80 -4.93
CA GLU A 147 12.66 0.72 -3.64
C GLU A 147 11.45 1.65 -3.60
N ILE A 148 11.52 2.80 -4.27
CA ILE A 148 10.43 3.77 -4.38
C ILE A 148 9.46 3.40 -5.49
N THR A 149 9.96 3.21 -6.71
CA THR A 149 9.12 2.95 -7.90
C THR A 149 8.27 1.68 -7.77
N THR A 150 8.81 0.64 -7.12
CA THR A 150 8.11 -0.64 -6.93
C THR A 150 6.91 -0.58 -5.98
N MET A 151 6.81 0.44 -5.10
CA MET A 151 5.67 0.58 -4.19
C MET A 151 4.32 0.77 -4.91
N CYS A 152 4.31 1.35 -6.12
CA CYS A 152 3.05 1.50 -6.88
C CYS A 152 2.64 0.22 -7.60
N GLY A 153 3.57 -0.69 -7.91
CA GLY A 153 3.28 -1.93 -8.64
C GLY A 153 2.85 -1.79 -10.11
N HIS A 154 2.30 -0.65 -10.51
CA HIS A 154 1.86 -0.33 -11.87
C HIS A 154 2.87 0.51 -12.67
N ALA A 155 4.03 0.81 -12.07
CA ALA A 155 5.06 1.68 -12.65
C ALA A 155 4.55 3.10 -13.00
N LEU A 156 3.57 3.65 -12.25
CA LEU A 156 3.10 5.03 -12.43
C LEU A 156 4.05 6.07 -11.81
N VAL A 157 4.90 5.65 -10.88
CA VAL A 157 5.95 6.50 -10.31
C VAL A 157 7.20 6.33 -11.18
N ALA A 158 7.48 7.33 -12.02
CA ALA A 158 8.61 7.29 -12.94
C ALA A 158 9.96 7.45 -12.20
N ALA A 159 10.99 6.71 -12.62
CA ALA A 159 12.33 6.80 -12.04
C ALA A 159 12.90 8.23 -12.06
N GLY A 160 12.74 8.95 -13.18
CA GLY A 160 13.19 10.34 -13.29
C GLY A 160 12.47 11.31 -12.34
N LEU A 161 11.22 11.01 -11.94
CA LEU A 161 10.54 11.79 -10.91
C LEU A 161 11.16 11.53 -9.53
N VAL A 162 11.52 10.28 -9.23
CA VAL A 162 12.24 9.94 -7.99
C VAL A 162 13.57 10.68 -7.91
N GLU A 163 14.34 10.68 -9.00
CA GLU A 163 15.62 11.41 -9.09
C GLU A 163 15.43 12.92 -8.89
N ALA A 164 14.40 13.50 -9.50
CA ALA A 164 14.07 14.92 -9.31
C ALA A 164 13.69 15.24 -7.86
N MET A 165 12.94 14.36 -7.19
CA MET A 165 12.58 14.53 -5.77
C MET A 165 13.79 14.40 -4.85
N ILE A 166 14.71 13.46 -5.13
CA ILE A 166 16.00 13.37 -4.42
C ILE A 166 16.80 14.66 -4.57
N ALA A 167 16.87 15.22 -5.78
CA ALA A 167 17.58 16.47 -6.04
C ALA A 167 16.94 17.66 -5.31
N ALA A 168 15.61 17.79 -5.35
CA ALA A 168 14.87 18.86 -4.67
C ALA A 168 15.02 18.81 -3.15
N VAL A 169 15.06 17.61 -2.56
CA VAL A 169 15.33 17.44 -1.13
C VAL A 169 16.75 17.86 -0.80
N ARG A 170 17.75 17.42 -1.59
CA ARG A 170 19.16 17.76 -1.38
C ARG A 170 19.45 19.26 -1.44
N THR A 171 18.73 20.00 -2.28
CA THR A 171 18.88 21.46 -2.40
C THR A 171 18.01 22.23 -1.40
N GLY A 172 17.20 21.55 -0.58
CA GLY A 172 16.26 22.17 0.34
C GLY A 172 15.05 22.83 -0.33
N GLU A 173 14.81 22.57 -1.63
CA GLU A 173 13.61 23.05 -2.34
C GLU A 173 12.34 22.37 -1.82
N LYS A 174 12.45 21.11 -1.39
CA LYS A 174 11.37 20.32 -0.80
C LYS A 174 11.81 19.66 0.49
N THR A 175 10.91 19.56 1.44
CA THR A 175 11.05 18.62 2.56
C THR A 175 10.87 17.18 2.09
N TYR A 176 11.36 16.21 2.88
CA TYR A 176 11.15 14.78 2.60
C TYR A 176 9.65 14.43 2.48
N GLU A 177 8.81 15.01 3.34
CA GLU A 177 7.36 14.79 3.34
C GLU A 177 6.71 15.28 2.04
N GLU A 178 7.05 16.49 1.58
CA GLU A 178 6.54 17.05 0.33
C GLU A 178 6.96 16.22 -0.89
N ALA A 179 8.22 15.78 -0.92
CA ALA A 179 8.75 14.92 -1.96
C ALA A 179 8.04 13.55 -2.00
N ALA A 180 7.88 12.91 -0.84
CA ALA A 180 7.13 11.66 -0.70
C ALA A 180 5.65 11.82 -1.09
N GLY A 181 5.04 12.96 -0.74
CA GLY A 181 3.68 13.33 -1.14
C GLY A 181 3.51 13.41 -2.65
N GLU A 182 4.46 14.06 -3.35
CA GLU A 182 4.46 14.18 -4.82
C GLU A 182 4.59 12.80 -5.49
N LEU A 183 5.48 11.95 -4.99
CA LEU A 183 5.63 10.57 -5.48
C LEU A 183 4.34 9.76 -5.26
N SER A 184 3.76 9.85 -4.07
CA SER A 184 2.52 9.16 -3.73
C SER A 184 1.35 9.60 -4.60
N ARG A 185 1.30 10.87 -5.01
CA ARG A 185 0.22 11.43 -5.84
C ARG A 185 0.09 10.71 -7.18
N MET A 186 1.19 10.19 -7.72
CA MET A 186 1.23 9.47 -8.99
C MET A 186 0.60 8.07 -8.91
N CYS A 187 0.50 7.48 -7.72
CA CYS A 187 -0.16 6.20 -7.53
C CYS A 187 -1.68 6.39 -7.39
N GLU A 188 -2.42 6.20 -8.48
CA GLU A 188 -3.88 6.44 -8.51
C GLU A 188 -4.67 5.61 -7.50
N CYS A 189 -4.29 4.35 -7.24
CA CYS A 189 -5.12 3.44 -6.44
C CYS A 189 -4.86 3.47 -4.93
N GLY A 190 -3.83 4.19 -4.46
CA GLY A 190 -3.57 4.40 -3.03
C GLY A 190 -2.75 3.33 -2.30
N ILE A 191 -2.03 2.46 -3.03
CA ILE A 191 -1.16 1.44 -2.42
C ILE A 191 0.25 1.94 -2.10
N PHE A 192 0.67 3.07 -2.64
CA PHE A 192 2.01 3.62 -2.40
C PHE A 192 2.14 4.05 -0.94
N ASN A 193 3.26 3.76 -0.27
CA ASN A 193 3.46 4.12 1.13
C ASN A 193 4.29 5.43 1.22
N PRO A 194 3.65 6.60 1.43
CA PRO A 194 4.37 7.87 1.48
C PRO A 194 5.34 7.95 2.67
N GLN A 195 5.01 7.33 3.81
CA GLN A 195 5.90 7.36 4.98
C GLN A 195 7.19 6.57 4.71
N ARG A 196 7.08 5.38 4.11
CA ARG A 196 8.25 4.61 3.70
C ARG A 196 9.07 5.37 2.65
N ALA A 197 8.42 6.04 1.69
CA ALA A 197 9.11 6.87 0.71
C ALA A 197 9.92 8.00 1.38
N GLU A 198 9.35 8.66 2.38
CA GLU A 198 10.03 9.70 3.16
C GLU A 198 11.31 9.17 3.83
N GLN A 199 11.21 8.02 4.51
CA GLN A 199 12.36 7.39 5.17
C GLN A 199 13.45 6.99 4.18
N LEU A 200 13.07 6.46 3.02
CA LEU A 200 14.02 6.13 1.96
C LEU A 200 14.72 7.38 1.42
N LEU A 201 13.98 8.48 1.24
CA LEU A 201 14.59 9.76 0.84
C LEU A 201 15.58 10.27 1.89
N ARG A 202 15.26 10.17 3.19
CA ARG A 202 16.19 10.50 4.29
C ARG A 202 17.44 9.62 4.31
N LYS A 203 17.32 8.33 3.98
CA LYS A 203 18.49 7.43 3.84
C LYS A 203 19.38 7.84 2.65
N MET A 204 18.79 8.31 1.56
CA MET A 204 19.51 8.72 0.33
C MET A 204 20.15 10.11 0.43
N VAL A 205 19.53 11.00 1.22
CA VAL A 205 19.98 12.37 1.47
C VAL A 205 19.84 12.61 2.96
N PRO A 206 20.83 12.26 3.79
CA PRO A 206 20.79 12.52 5.23
C PRO A 206 20.86 14.02 5.53
N ASP A 207 20.17 14.45 6.60
CA ASP A 207 20.36 15.80 7.15
C ASP A 207 21.82 15.95 7.66
N GLU A 208 22.47 17.07 7.35
CA GLU A 208 23.84 17.40 7.82
C GLU A 208 23.90 17.68 9.34
#